data_AF-C5KE08-F1
#
_entry.id   AF-C5KE08-F1
#
_cell.length_a   1.000
_cell.length_b   1.000
_cell.length_c   1.000
_cell.angle_alpha   90.00
_cell.angle_beta   90.00
_cell.angle_gamma   90.00
#
_symmetry.space_group_name_H-M   'P 1'
#
loop_
_entity.id
_entity.type
_entity.pdbx_description
1 polymer ?
#
loop_
_entity_poly.entity_id
_entity_poly.type
_entity_poly.pdbx_seq_one_letter_code
_entity_poly.pdbx_strand_id
1 'polypeptide(L)'
;FSSPPHFVRCSVSKFPNSLNVRSKTKIPIGMYFQPMAPVPAGCPEVPVVNFNAVGVSTVVRCRKCRSYINPFVIWTENGRKWQCNMCGYVGDTPQTYYCHLDDTMRRADRYERPELVNGTIDFIAPAEYM
;
A
#
# COMPACT_ATOMS: atom_id res chain seq x y z
N PHE A 1 3.92 -6.46 5.65
CA PHE A 1 3.57 -5.09 5.23
C PHE A 1 4.61 -4.44 4.30
N SER A 2 5.92 -4.54 4.54
CA SER A 2 6.92 -3.95 3.63
C SER A 2 7.20 -4.84 2.42
N SER A 3 7.66 -4.24 1.32
CA SER A 3 8.10 -4.97 0.14
C SER A 3 9.35 -5.82 0.45
N PRO A 4 9.43 -7.07 -0.05
CA PRO A 4 10.62 -7.89 0.08
C PRO A 4 11.89 -7.24 -0.50
N PRO A 5 13.07 -7.50 0.09
CA PRO A 5 14.31 -6.83 -0.29
C PRO A 5 14.86 -7.24 -1.66
N HIS A 6 14.29 -8.24 -2.32
CA HIS A 6 14.63 -8.55 -3.71
C HIS A 6 13.92 -7.62 -4.70
N PHE A 7 12.80 -6.99 -4.32
CA PHE A 7 12.12 -5.99 -5.15
C PHE A 7 12.59 -4.57 -4.86
N VAL A 8 12.79 -4.21 -3.58
CA VAL A 8 13.14 -2.85 -3.17
C VAL A 8 14.21 -2.85 -2.08
N ARG A 9 15.27 -2.07 -2.25
CA ARG A 9 16.27 -1.80 -1.21
C ARG A 9 16.54 -0.32 -1.06
N CYS A 10 16.62 0.15 0.17
CA CYS A 10 17.04 1.53 0.47
C CYS A 10 18.54 1.55 0.82
N SER A 11 19.21 2.65 0.50
CA SER A 11 20.61 2.87 0.94
C SER A 11 20.75 2.98 2.46
N VAL A 12 19.66 3.36 3.13
CA VAL A 12 19.55 3.49 4.58
C VAL A 12 18.29 2.81 5.10
N SER A 13 18.36 2.20 6.28
CA SER A 13 17.19 1.63 6.96
C SER A 13 16.36 2.67 7.72
N LYS A 14 16.95 3.83 8.03
CA LYS A 14 16.30 4.94 8.73
C LYS A 14 16.63 6.26 8.04
N PHE A 15 15.60 7.04 7.75
CA PHE A 15 15.75 8.36 7.16
C PHE A 15 16.13 9.38 8.24
N PRO A 16 16.99 10.36 7.92
CA PRO A 16 17.17 11.55 8.74
C PRO A 16 15.82 12.24 8.96
N ASN A 17 15.46 12.49 10.22
CA ASN A 17 14.18 13.11 10.58
C ASN A 17 14.15 14.65 10.39
N SER A 18 15.27 15.26 10.00
CA SER A 18 15.38 16.69 9.77
C SER A 18 16.46 17.02 8.74
N LEU A 19 16.34 18.20 8.13
CA LEU A 19 17.32 18.72 7.17
C LEU A 19 18.70 18.90 7.83
N ASN A 20 18.76 19.31 9.10
CA ASN A 20 20.02 19.48 9.82
C ASN A 20 20.79 18.16 9.95
N VAL A 21 20.10 17.08 10.35
CA VAL A 21 20.72 15.74 10.44
C VAL A 21 21.16 15.25 9.06
N ARG A 22 20.35 15.46 8.02
CA ARG A 22 20.72 15.12 6.63
C ARG A 22 22.00 15.85 6.20
N SER A 23 22.08 17.17 6.40
CA SER A 23 23.24 17.98 6.01
C SER A 23 24.52 17.60 6.75
N LYS A 24 24.42 17.21 8.03
CA LYS A 24 25.56 16.78 8.85
C LYS A 24 26.06 15.39 8.48
N THR A 25 25.14 14.44 8.28
CA THR A 25 25.49 13.03 8.02
C THR A 25 26.06 12.81 6.63
N LYS A 26 25.65 13.62 5.64
CA LYS A 26 26.09 13.50 4.23
C LYS A 26 25.89 12.10 3.63
N ILE A 27 24.97 11.30 4.20
CA ILE A 27 24.65 9.97 3.70
C ILE A 27 23.76 10.11 2.45
N PRO A 28 24.12 9.52 1.31
CA PRO A 28 23.26 9.51 0.14
C PRO A 28 22.00 8.68 0.41
N ILE A 29 20.84 9.29 0.19
CA ILE A 29 19.53 8.64 0.32
C ILE A 29 19.10 8.21 -1.08
N GLY A 30 19.01 6.91 -1.30
CA GLY A 30 18.58 6.32 -2.55
C GLY A 30 17.79 5.05 -2.32
N MET A 31 17.08 4.63 -3.37
CA MET A 31 16.35 3.38 -3.40
C MET A 31 16.64 2.67 -4.71
N TYR A 32 16.85 1.37 -4.64
CA TYR A 32 16.97 0.47 -5.77
C TYR A 32 15.65 -0.27 -5.94
N PHE A 33 15.10 -0.21 -7.14
CA PHE A 33 13.86 -0.90 -7.51
C PHE A 33 14.17 -1.92 -8.60
N GLN A 34 13.77 -3.17 -8.36
CA GLN A 34 13.76 -4.24 -9.35
C GLN A 34 12.37 -4.90 -9.32
N PRO A 35 11.35 -4.25 -9.90
CA PRO A 35 9.95 -4.67 -9.74
C PRO A 35 9.67 -6.11 -10.21
N MET A 36 10.36 -6.54 -11.27
CA MET A 36 10.23 -7.88 -11.85
C MET A 36 11.40 -8.81 -11.43
N ALA A 37 11.95 -8.61 -10.22
CA ALA A 37 12.97 -9.51 -9.69
C ALA A 37 12.41 -10.94 -9.58
N PRO A 38 13.20 -11.98 -9.94
CA PRO A 38 12.82 -13.35 -9.67
C PRO A 38 12.56 -13.56 -8.17
N VAL A 39 11.45 -14.19 -7.83
CA VAL A 39 11.12 -14.55 -6.45
C VAL A 39 12.06 -15.67 -6.00
N PRO A 40 12.86 -15.51 -4.93
CA PRO A 40 13.75 -16.55 -4.45
C PRO A 40 12.99 -17.80 -3.98
N ALA A 41 13.61 -18.97 -4.08
CA ALA A 41 13.02 -20.21 -3.56
C ALA A 41 12.70 -20.08 -2.06
N GLY A 42 11.51 -20.52 -1.66
CA GLY A 42 11.01 -20.44 -0.28
C GLY A 42 10.37 -19.10 0.10
N CYS A 43 10.37 -18.10 -0.78
CA CYS A 43 9.55 -16.89 -0.61
C CYS A 43 8.14 -17.11 -1.19
N PRO A 44 7.10 -16.52 -0.58
CA PRO A 44 5.75 -16.56 -1.15
C PRO A 44 5.70 -15.78 -2.46
N GLU A 45 4.87 -16.26 -3.40
CA GLU A 45 4.60 -15.55 -4.65
C GLU A 45 3.91 -14.20 -4.40
N VAL A 46 4.00 -13.31 -5.39
CA VAL A 46 3.31 -12.02 -5.36
C VAL A 46 1.81 -12.28 -5.57
N PRO A 47 0.95 -11.92 -4.61
CA PRO A 47 -0.48 -12.17 -4.74
C PRO A 47 -1.10 -11.21 -5.75
N VAL A 48 -2.08 -11.73 -6.49
CA VAL A 48 -2.84 -10.97 -7.49
C VAL A 48 -4.19 -10.58 -6.91
N VAL A 49 -4.53 -9.29 -7.00
CA VAL A 49 -5.77 -8.71 -6.48
C VAL A 49 -6.67 -8.29 -7.63
N ASN A 50 -7.90 -8.83 -7.64
CA ASN A 50 -8.93 -8.51 -8.63
C ASN A 50 -10.08 -7.72 -7.98
N PHE A 51 -10.11 -6.41 -8.19
CA PHE A 51 -11.19 -5.56 -7.69
C PHE A 51 -12.54 -5.83 -8.35
N ASN A 52 -12.55 -6.27 -9.62
CA ASN A 52 -13.79 -6.59 -10.31
C ASN A 52 -14.50 -7.79 -9.67
N ALA A 53 -13.74 -8.75 -9.12
CA ALA A 53 -14.30 -9.93 -8.43
C ALA A 53 -15.08 -9.57 -7.16
N VAL A 54 -14.80 -8.40 -6.56
CA VAL A 54 -15.50 -7.88 -5.37
C VAL A 54 -16.47 -6.75 -5.73
N GLY A 55 -16.87 -6.63 -7.00
CA GLY A 55 -17.85 -5.63 -7.44
C GLY A 55 -17.34 -4.19 -7.40
N VAL A 56 -16.02 -3.99 -7.47
CA VAL A 56 -15.42 -2.65 -7.60
C VAL A 56 -14.83 -2.55 -9.01
N SER A 57 -15.39 -1.67 -9.84
CA SER A 57 -15.00 -1.54 -11.26
C SER A 57 -13.61 -0.94 -11.49
N THR A 58 -13.02 -0.33 -10.47
CA THR A 58 -11.75 0.41 -10.55
C THR A 58 -10.89 0.09 -9.34
N VAL A 59 -9.56 0.15 -9.50
CA VAL A 59 -8.66 -0.03 -8.35
C VAL A 59 -8.84 1.14 -7.38
N VAL A 60 -9.06 0.83 -6.10
CA VAL A 60 -9.24 1.85 -5.06
C VAL A 60 -7.97 2.69 -4.93
N ARG A 61 -8.09 3.99 -5.21
CA ARG A 61 -6.98 4.96 -5.24
C ARG A 61 -7.34 6.23 -4.49
N CYS A 62 -6.32 6.91 -4.00
CA CYS A 62 -6.47 8.26 -3.44
C CYS A 62 -6.94 9.22 -4.54
N ARG A 63 -8.07 9.92 -4.33
CA ARG A 63 -8.58 10.90 -5.31
C ARG A 63 -7.59 12.05 -5.56
N LYS A 64 -6.77 12.42 -4.58
CA LYS A 64 -5.82 13.54 -4.65
C LYS A 64 -4.47 13.15 -5.27
N CYS A 65 -3.76 12.19 -4.67
CA CYS A 65 -2.39 11.84 -5.10
C CYS A 65 -2.30 10.57 -5.95
N ARG A 66 -3.44 9.92 -6.24
CA ARG A 66 -3.54 8.71 -7.07
C ARG A 66 -2.80 7.47 -6.54
N SER A 67 -2.26 7.53 -5.32
CA SER A 67 -1.69 6.34 -4.66
C SER A 67 -2.74 5.23 -4.52
N TYR A 68 -2.33 4.00 -4.76
CA TYR A 68 -3.16 2.82 -4.54
C TYR A 68 -3.47 2.64 -3.06
N ILE A 69 -4.63 2.03 -2.77
CA ILE A 69 -4.92 1.50 -1.44
C ILE A 69 -3.78 0.56 -1.03
N ASN A 70 -3.36 0.65 0.23
CA ASN A 70 -2.20 -0.05 0.74
C ASN A 70 -2.32 -0.26 2.26
N PRO A 71 -1.46 -1.07 2.89
CA PRO A 71 -1.56 -1.40 4.32
C PRO A 71 -1.44 -0.20 5.28
N PHE A 72 -0.90 0.93 4.84
CA PHE A 72 -0.56 2.05 5.72
C PHE A 72 -1.67 3.12 5.80
N VAL A 73 -2.75 2.98 5.04
CA VAL A 73 -3.91 3.87 5.17
C VAL A 73 -4.54 3.75 6.55
N ILE A 74 -5.16 4.83 7.01
CA ILE A 74 -5.87 4.86 8.29
C ILE A 74 -7.35 4.80 8.01
N TRP A 75 -8.06 3.84 8.59
CA TRP A 75 -9.50 3.73 8.46
C TRP A 75 -10.20 4.58 9.52
N THR A 76 -11.29 5.23 9.13
CA THR A 76 -12.09 6.11 10.00
C THR A 76 -13.59 5.89 9.77
N GLU A 77 -14.43 6.43 10.65
CA GLU A 77 -15.90 6.33 10.55
C GLU A 77 -16.38 4.88 10.37
N ASN A 78 -15.88 3.97 11.22
CA ASN A 78 -16.16 2.53 11.16
C ASN A 78 -15.89 1.91 9.77
N GLY A 79 -14.84 2.35 9.08
CA GLY A 79 -14.43 1.84 7.77
C GLY A 79 -15.13 2.50 6.58
N ARG A 80 -16.05 3.43 6.82
CA ARG A 80 -16.72 4.21 5.75
C ARG A 80 -15.80 5.20 5.07
N LYS A 81 -14.71 5.59 5.72
CA LYS A 81 -13.69 6.48 5.16
C LYS A 81 -12.29 5.94 5.43
N TRP A 82 -11.34 6.43 4.64
CA TRP A 82 -9.93 6.16 4.83
C TRP A 82 -9.08 7.39 4.53
N GLN A 83 -8.03 7.58 5.32
CA GLN A 83 -7.03 8.62 5.17
C GLN A 83 -5.81 8.06 4.45
N CYS A 84 -5.39 8.73 3.38
CA CYS A 84 -4.21 8.38 2.61
C CYS A 84 -2.92 8.65 3.40
N ASN A 85 -2.08 7.63 3.56
CA ASN A 85 -0.77 7.72 4.24
C ASN A 85 0.27 8.58 3.49
N MET A 86 0.04 8.86 2.20
CA MET A 86 0.98 9.64 1.37
C MET A 86 0.70 11.15 1.41
N CYS A 87 -0.57 11.55 1.40
CA CYS A 87 -0.95 12.97 1.28
C CYS A 87 -1.96 13.46 2.33
N GLY A 88 -2.43 12.58 3.23
CA GLY A 88 -3.37 12.91 4.30
C GLY A 88 -4.82 13.13 3.85
N TYR A 89 -5.14 13.05 2.56
CA TYR A 89 -6.52 13.20 2.07
C TYR A 89 -7.41 12.08 2.61
N VAL A 90 -8.59 12.44 3.13
CA VAL A 90 -9.63 11.50 3.59
C VAL A 90 -10.65 11.32 2.46
N GLY A 91 -10.84 10.08 2.02
CA GLY A 91 -11.80 9.71 0.99
C GLY A 91 -12.81 8.69 1.46
N ASP A 92 -13.92 8.59 0.73
CA ASP A 92 -14.97 7.59 0.99
C ASP A 92 -14.51 6.19 0.57
N THR A 93 -14.91 5.18 1.35
CA THR A 93 -14.75 3.77 1.01
C THR A 93 -15.87 3.35 0.06
N PRO A 94 -15.59 2.77 -1.12
CA PRO A 94 -16.64 2.24 -1.99
C PRO A 94 -17.52 1.23 -1.25
N GLN A 95 -18.83 1.25 -1.49
CA GLN A 95 -19.79 0.43 -0.76
C GLN A 95 -19.50 -1.07 -0.86
N THR A 96 -19.11 -1.55 -2.04
CA THR A 96 -18.72 -2.95 -2.28
C THR A 96 -17.36 -3.32 -1.69
N TYR A 97 -16.54 -2.33 -1.34
CA TYR A 97 -15.24 -2.50 -0.68
C TYR A 97 -15.31 -2.32 0.84
N TYR A 98 -16.45 -1.92 1.39
CA TYR A 98 -16.60 -1.59 2.80
C TYR A 98 -16.48 -2.82 3.71
N CYS A 99 -15.83 -2.65 4.85
CA CYS A 99 -15.89 -3.55 5.99
C CYS A 99 -15.79 -2.73 7.28
N HIS A 100 -16.43 -3.23 8.34
CA HIS A 100 -16.41 -2.59 9.66
C HIS A 100 -15.02 -2.67 10.29
N LEU A 101 -14.76 -1.81 11.28
CA LEU A 101 -13.55 -1.89 12.08
C LEU A 101 -13.75 -2.84 13.26
N ASP A 102 -12.67 -3.52 13.63
CA ASP A 102 -12.52 -4.26 14.86
C ASP A 102 -12.21 -3.34 16.05
N ASP A 103 -12.11 -3.91 17.25
CA ASP A 103 -11.80 -3.20 18.49
C ASP A 103 -10.40 -2.52 18.48
N THR A 104 -9.55 -2.87 17.51
CA THR A 104 -8.22 -2.26 17.31
C THR A 104 -8.22 -1.15 16.25
N MET A 105 -9.39 -0.71 15.81
CA MET A 105 -9.59 0.30 14.76
C MET A 105 -8.98 -0.12 13.42
N ARG A 106 -8.91 -1.43 13.15
CA ARG A 106 -8.48 -1.99 11.87
C ARG A 106 -9.68 -2.63 11.19
N ARG A 107 -9.69 -2.72 9.87
CA ARG A 107 -10.74 -3.46 9.16
C ARG A 107 -10.78 -4.92 9.60
N ALA A 108 -11.96 -5.45 9.85
CA ALA A 108 -12.15 -6.84 10.28
C ALA A 108 -11.67 -7.84 9.21
N ASP A 109 -11.86 -7.53 7.92
CA ASP A 109 -11.43 -8.37 6.79
C ASP A 109 -9.96 -8.16 6.39
N ARG A 110 -9.18 -7.40 7.16
CA ARG A 110 -7.83 -6.96 6.76
C ARG A 110 -6.93 -8.11 6.33
N TYR A 111 -6.91 -9.21 7.09
CA TYR A 111 -6.01 -10.35 6.82
C TYR A 111 -6.44 -11.22 5.64
N GLU A 112 -7.67 -11.05 5.16
CA GLU A 112 -8.21 -11.72 3.98
C GLU A 112 -7.90 -10.95 2.69
N ARG A 113 -7.35 -9.73 2.81
CA ARG A 113 -7.10 -8.81 1.70
C ARG A 113 -5.60 -8.58 1.48
N PRO A 114 -4.98 -9.17 0.44
CA PRO A 114 -3.56 -8.99 0.18
C PRO A 114 -3.13 -7.53 0.06
N GLU A 115 -3.96 -6.66 -0.53
CA GLU A 115 -3.67 -5.23 -0.66
C GLU A 115 -3.61 -4.45 0.66
N LEU A 116 -4.10 -5.05 1.76
CA LEU A 116 -4.09 -4.46 3.10
C LEU A 116 -3.03 -5.07 4.03
N VAL A 117 -2.31 -6.10 3.59
CA VAL A 117 -1.29 -6.80 4.40
C VAL A 117 0.07 -7.02 3.71
N ASN A 118 0.10 -7.13 2.39
CA ASN A 118 1.33 -7.31 1.60
C ASN A 118 1.91 -5.97 1.15
N GLY A 119 3.26 -5.90 1.08
CA GLY A 119 3.96 -4.71 0.57
C GLY A 119 4.22 -4.74 -0.94
N THR A 120 3.98 -5.88 -1.57
CA THR A 120 4.09 -6.10 -3.01
C THR A 120 2.94 -7.01 -3.40
N ILE A 121 2.15 -6.55 -4.36
CA ILE A 121 0.99 -7.21 -4.94
C ILE A 121 0.87 -6.77 -6.40
N ASP A 122 0.13 -7.53 -7.20
CA ASP A 122 -0.28 -7.11 -8.53
C ASP A 122 -1.79 -6.87 -8.58
N PHE A 123 -2.21 -5.80 -9.25
CA PHE A 123 -3.63 -5.57 -9.54
C PHE A 123 -3.96 -6.06 -10.94
N ILE A 124 -5.08 -6.77 -11.08
CA ILE A 124 -5.67 -6.95 -12.41
C ILE A 124 -6.15 -5.59 -12.88
N ALA A 125 -5.55 -5.09 -13.96
CA ALA A 125 -5.89 -3.80 -14.53
C ALA A 125 -7.31 -3.84 -15.12
N PRO A 126 -8.26 -3.01 -14.63
CA PRO A 126 -9.57 -2.88 -15.26
C PRO A 126 -9.47 -2.15 -16.61
N ALA A 127 -10.56 -2.17 -17.37
CA ALA A 127 -10.63 -1.59 -18.72
C ALA A 127 -10.24 -0.09 -18.78
N GLU A 128 -10.36 0.66 -17.69
CA GLU A 128 -9.92 2.06 -17.60
C GLU A 128 -8.40 2.29 -17.75
N TYR A 129 -7.58 1.23 -17.77
CA TYR A 129 -6.13 1.30 -17.97
C TYR A 129 -5.69 0.96 -19.40
N MET A 130 -6.62 0.64 -20.30
CA MET A 130 -6.39 0.44 -21.74
C MET A 130 -6.86 1.67 -22.52
#